data_AF-A0A7Y4QLR5-F1
#
_entry.id   AF-A0A7Y4QLR5-F1
#
_cell.length_a   1.000
_cell.length_b   1.000
_cell.length_c   1.000
_cell.angle_alpha   90.00
_cell.angle_beta   90.00
_cell.angle_gamma   90.00
#
_symmetry.space_group_name_H-M   'P 1'
#
loop_
_entity.id
_entity.type
_entity.pdbx_description
1 polymer ?
#
loop_
_entity_poly.entity_id
_entity_poly.type
_entity_poly.pdbx_seq_one_letter_code
_entity_poly.pdbx_strand_id
1 'polypeptide(L)'
;MEKTHSISRKPVEVSVIGTTLLLAATIFSPVLSGAITLTDNGSKAMIDPNSAAGMNWWDVDGVNNQLQKQWFYYRTGGGLAQPINTISAASILNLSGNQVSVIYTSPGSFSLQVDYTLNGGGVGSGNALIKENISILNLGTGSLDFHLFQYSNFDLLGPDHDSVGIATTGSGYDSVVQWQGAFGITEGIISPAANRAEAALAFSTETSLTTIPGYDLNNNLSLLDGDVTWSFQWDNVIAGGDGLFIFKDKSMTIAPVPEPSSIALMALGLAAIRLTSRRRPVK
;
A
#
# COMPACT_ATOMS: atom_id res chain seq x y z
N MET A 1 49.80 -76.64 -18.79
CA MET A 1 49.31 -76.31 -17.44
C MET A 1 49.65 -74.85 -17.19
N GLU A 2 48.72 -73.98 -17.55
CA GLU A 2 48.91 -72.54 -17.68
C GLU A 2 48.58 -71.85 -16.34
N LYS A 3 49.54 -71.10 -15.79
CA LYS A 3 49.39 -70.30 -14.56
C LYS A 3 48.99 -68.89 -14.93
N THR A 4 47.74 -68.52 -14.68
CA THR A 4 47.26 -67.13 -14.82
C THR A 4 47.55 -66.38 -13.52
N HIS A 5 48.43 -65.39 -13.55
CA HIS A 5 48.70 -64.47 -12.44
C HIS A 5 47.71 -63.29 -12.48
N SER A 6 46.91 -63.16 -11.43
CA SER A 6 46.03 -62.01 -11.18
C SER A 6 46.85 -60.86 -10.61
N ILE A 7 46.88 -59.72 -11.30
CA ILE A 7 47.49 -58.47 -10.82
C ILE A 7 46.36 -57.57 -10.30
N SER A 8 46.29 -57.42 -8.98
CA SER A 8 45.42 -56.48 -8.28
C SER A 8 45.97 -55.05 -8.44
N ARG A 9 45.20 -54.14 -9.05
CA ARG A 9 45.46 -52.70 -9.02
C ARG A 9 44.48 -52.06 -8.03
N LYS A 10 45.00 -51.48 -6.95
CA LYS A 10 44.24 -50.66 -6.01
C LYS A 10 43.93 -49.29 -6.63
N PRO A 11 42.75 -48.70 -6.37
CA PRO A 11 42.38 -47.39 -6.91
C PRO A 11 43.12 -46.27 -6.17
N VAL A 12 43.56 -45.25 -6.91
CA VAL A 12 44.00 -43.97 -6.36
C VAL A 12 42.83 -43.01 -6.54
N GLU A 13 42.02 -42.84 -5.49
CA GLU A 13 41.03 -41.78 -5.42
C GLU A 13 41.72 -40.48 -4.97
N VAL A 14 41.84 -39.54 -5.90
CA VAL A 14 42.25 -38.16 -5.59
C VAL A 14 41.01 -37.41 -5.14
N SER A 15 40.80 -37.32 -3.83
CA SER A 15 39.76 -36.49 -3.23
C SER A 15 40.20 -35.03 -3.27
N VAL A 16 39.67 -34.27 -4.24
CA VAL A 16 39.79 -32.80 -4.27
C VAL A 16 38.67 -32.23 -3.43
N ILE A 17 38.96 -31.89 -2.18
CA ILE A 17 38.04 -31.13 -1.32
C ILE A 17 38.14 -29.66 -1.76
N GLY A 18 37.28 -29.27 -2.71
CA GLY A 18 37.04 -27.88 -3.05
C GLY A 18 36.13 -27.25 -2.01
N THR A 19 36.69 -26.51 -1.05
CA THR A 19 35.91 -25.75 -0.07
C THR A 19 35.40 -24.46 -0.73
N THR A 20 34.13 -24.44 -1.11
CA THR A 20 33.46 -23.22 -1.59
C THR A 20 33.18 -22.32 -0.38
N LEU A 21 33.93 -21.23 -0.26
CA LEU A 21 33.67 -20.19 0.73
C LEU A 21 32.45 -19.37 0.27
N LEU A 22 31.27 -19.64 0.84
CA LEU A 22 30.07 -18.82 0.62
C LEU A 22 30.27 -17.50 1.37
N LEU A 23 30.61 -16.43 0.65
CA LEU A 23 30.66 -15.09 1.20
C LEU A 23 29.21 -14.59 1.33
N ALA A 24 28.63 -14.70 2.53
CA ALA A 24 27.36 -14.07 2.84
C ALA A 24 27.57 -12.56 2.88
N ALA A 25 27.31 -11.88 1.76
CA ALA A 25 27.26 -10.42 1.72
C ALA A 25 26.05 -9.97 2.54
N THR A 26 26.27 -9.52 3.77
CA THR A 26 25.25 -8.79 4.54
C THR A 26 25.00 -7.46 3.85
N ILE A 27 23.92 -7.38 3.08
CA ILE A 27 23.43 -6.12 2.53
C ILE A 27 22.88 -5.32 3.72
N PHE A 28 23.62 -4.31 4.17
CA PHE A 28 23.11 -3.33 5.12
C PHE A 28 22.20 -2.36 4.36
N SER A 29 20.89 -2.57 4.44
CA SER A 29 19.93 -1.57 3.99
C SER A 29 19.91 -0.41 5.00
N PRO A 30 19.91 0.85 4.55
CA PRO A 30 19.73 1.98 5.46
C PRO A 30 18.36 1.87 6.13
N VAL A 31 18.34 1.91 7.46
CA VAL A 31 17.09 2.12 8.21
C VAL A 31 16.79 3.60 8.13
N LEU A 32 15.77 3.97 7.33
CA LEU A 32 15.24 5.33 7.38
C LEU A 32 14.50 5.51 8.70
N SER A 33 14.97 6.44 9.51
CA SER A 33 14.24 6.92 10.68
C SER A 33 13.30 8.03 10.23
N GLY A 34 12.01 7.72 10.10
CA GLY A 34 10.97 8.69 9.76
C GLY A 34 10.08 8.25 8.60
N ALA A 35 9.07 9.07 8.32
CA ALA A 35 8.14 8.86 7.22
C ALA A 35 8.82 9.04 5.86
N ILE A 36 8.41 8.21 4.90
CA ILE A 36 8.79 8.25 3.50
C ILE A 36 7.79 9.14 2.77
N THR A 37 8.28 10.10 2.00
CA THR A 37 7.43 10.95 1.17
C THR A 37 7.56 10.55 -0.29
N LEU A 38 6.44 10.20 -0.91
CA LEU A 38 6.32 10.01 -2.35
C LEU A 38 5.71 11.28 -2.97
N THR A 39 6.22 11.70 -4.12
CA THR A 39 5.73 12.83 -4.89
C THR A 39 5.71 12.49 -6.37
N ASP A 40 4.62 12.79 -7.06
CA ASP A 40 4.55 12.70 -8.52
C ASP A 40 3.50 13.67 -9.05
N ASN A 41 3.85 14.46 -10.07
CA ASN A 41 2.92 15.23 -10.92
C ASN A 41 1.68 15.83 -10.22
N GLY A 42 1.89 16.58 -9.13
CA GLY A 42 0.81 17.25 -8.39
C GLY A 42 0.25 16.47 -7.20
N SER A 43 0.70 15.25 -6.93
CA SER A 43 0.30 14.48 -5.76
C SER A 43 1.46 14.19 -4.81
N LYS A 44 1.14 14.03 -3.52
CA LYS A 44 2.08 13.68 -2.47
C LYS A 44 1.45 12.70 -1.48
N ALA A 45 2.18 11.64 -1.13
CA ALA A 45 1.78 10.69 -0.11
C ALA A 45 2.89 10.54 0.95
N MET A 46 2.52 10.30 2.21
CA MET A 46 3.47 9.98 3.27
C MET A 46 3.16 8.63 3.91
N ILE A 47 4.20 7.82 4.07
CA ILE A 47 4.14 6.48 4.63
C ILE A 47 5.14 6.40 5.78
N ASP A 48 4.67 6.14 6.99
CA ASP A 48 5.53 5.77 8.12
C ASP A 48 5.54 4.25 8.31
N PRO A 49 6.57 3.55 7.81
CA PRO A 49 6.63 2.11 7.90
C PRO A 49 7.04 1.58 9.28
N ASN A 50 7.48 2.46 10.18
CA ASN A 50 7.98 2.03 11.49
C ASN A 50 6.97 2.24 12.62
N SER A 51 5.80 2.79 12.31
CA SER A 51 4.73 3.01 13.28
C SER A 51 3.40 2.41 12.81
N ALA A 52 2.45 2.32 13.74
CA ALA A 52 1.08 1.90 13.41
C ALA A 52 0.29 2.99 12.67
N ALA A 53 0.88 4.16 12.39
CA ALA A 53 0.24 5.21 11.60
C ALA A 53 0.15 4.83 10.11
N GLY A 54 1.17 4.12 9.61
CA GLY A 54 1.15 3.65 8.23
C GLY A 54 1.19 4.76 7.19
N MET A 55 0.40 4.61 6.12
CA MET A 55 0.16 5.71 5.19
C MET A 55 -0.84 6.67 5.84
N ASN A 56 -0.39 7.85 6.24
CA ASN A 56 -1.17 8.78 7.05
C ASN A 56 -1.27 10.19 6.44
N TRP A 57 -0.89 10.30 5.17
CA TRP A 57 -1.07 11.53 4.40
C TRP A 57 -1.23 11.22 2.92
N TRP A 58 -2.23 11.84 2.28
CA TRP A 58 -2.34 11.90 0.83
C TRP A 58 -2.97 13.22 0.39
N ASP A 59 -2.26 13.94 -0.47
CA ASP A 59 -2.63 15.23 -1.06
C ASP A 59 -2.65 15.11 -2.59
N VAL A 60 -3.64 15.74 -3.22
CA VAL A 60 -3.75 15.92 -4.67
C VAL A 60 -3.91 17.41 -4.97
N ASP A 61 -3.07 17.93 -5.85
CA ASP A 61 -3.01 19.34 -6.29
C ASP A 61 -2.96 20.38 -5.16
N GLY A 62 -2.33 20.04 -4.04
CA GLY A 62 -2.21 20.94 -2.89
C GLY A 62 -3.52 21.10 -2.11
N VAL A 63 -4.55 20.33 -2.46
CA VAL A 63 -5.68 20.14 -1.58
C VAL A 63 -5.18 19.23 -0.46
N ASN A 64 -4.94 19.87 0.68
CA ASN A 64 -4.39 19.34 1.94
C ASN A 64 -4.81 17.89 2.26
N ASN A 65 -4.17 17.24 3.22
CA ASN A 65 -4.40 15.83 3.54
C ASN A 65 -5.86 15.35 3.50
N GLN A 66 -6.13 14.31 2.71
CA GLN A 66 -7.42 13.62 2.59
C GLN A 66 -7.40 12.21 3.22
N LEU A 67 -6.30 11.83 3.86
CA LEU A 67 -6.10 10.51 4.46
C LEU A 67 -5.69 10.65 5.92
N GLN A 68 -6.53 10.18 6.83
CA GLN A 68 -6.17 10.11 8.25
C GLN A 68 -5.26 8.92 8.52
N LYS A 69 -5.61 7.75 7.99
CA LYS A 69 -4.84 6.52 8.15
C LYS A 69 -5.22 5.46 7.14
N GLN A 70 -4.23 4.83 6.54
CA GLN A 70 -4.36 3.53 5.90
C GLN A 70 -3.21 2.66 6.40
N TRP A 71 -3.56 1.48 6.91
CA TRP A 71 -2.55 0.53 7.34
C TRP A 71 -2.95 -0.92 7.18
N PHE A 72 -1.95 -1.78 7.33
CA PHE A 72 -2.10 -3.22 7.26
C PHE A 72 -1.89 -3.84 8.63
N TYR A 73 -2.76 -4.79 8.95
CA TYR A 73 -2.66 -5.63 10.11
C TYR A 73 -2.59 -7.08 9.65
N TYR A 74 -2.00 -7.94 10.48
CA TYR A 74 -1.93 -9.36 10.20
C TYR A 74 -2.16 -10.17 11.46
N ARG A 75 -2.56 -11.43 11.29
CA ARG A 75 -2.32 -12.46 12.30
C ARG A 75 -1.97 -13.78 11.65
N THR A 76 -1.35 -14.64 12.44
CA THR A 76 -1.17 -16.05 12.12
C THR A 76 -1.99 -16.90 13.08
N GLY A 77 -2.91 -17.72 12.58
CA GLY A 77 -3.87 -18.47 13.42
C GLY A 77 -4.90 -17.58 14.14
N GLY A 78 -5.34 -17.96 15.34
CA GLY A 78 -6.48 -17.34 16.05
C GLY A 78 -6.16 -16.18 17.03
N GLY A 79 -4.98 -15.56 16.94
CA GLY A 79 -4.57 -14.48 17.85
C GLY A 79 -5.23 -13.12 17.59
N LEU A 80 -4.74 -12.08 18.31
CA LEU A 80 -5.04 -10.69 17.96
C LEU A 80 -4.36 -10.32 16.63
N ALA A 81 -4.98 -9.46 15.83
CA ALA A 81 -4.29 -8.85 14.71
C ALA A 81 -3.30 -7.79 15.23
N GLN A 82 -2.14 -7.68 14.57
CA GLN A 82 -1.08 -6.73 14.91
C GLN A 82 -0.70 -5.93 13.67
N PRO A 83 -0.33 -4.65 13.79
CA PRO A 83 0.06 -3.87 12.63
C PRO A 83 1.39 -4.39 12.07
N ILE A 84 1.57 -4.40 10.75
CA ILE A 84 2.70 -5.09 10.10
C ILE A 84 4.09 -4.58 10.55
N ASN A 85 4.18 -3.36 11.06
CA ASN A 85 5.42 -2.81 11.62
C ASN A 85 5.88 -3.49 12.93
N THR A 86 5.08 -4.38 13.53
CA THR A 86 5.52 -5.21 14.67
C THR A 86 6.24 -6.48 14.25
N ILE A 87 6.24 -6.84 12.96
CA ILE A 87 6.95 -8.03 12.45
C ILE A 87 8.46 -7.88 12.66
N SER A 88 9.00 -6.72 12.29
CA SER A 88 10.42 -6.36 12.35
C SER A 88 10.58 -4.87 12.03
N ALA A 89 11.78 -4.30 12.19
CA ALA A 89 12.08 -2.99 11.60
C ALA A 89 11.95 -3.04 10.07
N ALA A 90 11.42 -1.99 9.45
CA ALA A 90 11.21 -1.96 8.02
C ALA A 90 12.54 -1.91 7.24
N SER A 91 12.71 -2.81 6.27
CA SER A 91 13.75 -2.71 5.25
C SER A 91 13.20 -1.94 4.06
N ILE A 92 13.82 -0.82 3.73
CA ILE A 92 13.38 0.07 2.65
C ILE A 92 14.25 -0.16 1.42
N LEU A 93 13.63 -0.55 0.31
CA LEU A 93 14.27 -0.77 -0.99
C LEU A 93 13.60 0.06 -2.08
N ASN A 94 14.28 0.22 -3.21
CA ASN A 94 13.75 0.85 -4.43
C ASN A 94 13.12 2.24 -4.23
N LEU A 95 13.54 2.98 -3.21
CA LEU A 95 13.03 4.31 -2.94
C LEU A 95 13.42 5.25 -4.09
N SER A 96 12.41 5.77 -4.78
CA SER A 96 12.52 6.83 -5.77
C SER A 96 11.61 8.00 -5.37
N GLY A 97 11.49 9.01 -6.24
CA GLY A 97 10.57 10.12 -5.99
C GLY A 97 9.11 9.67 -5.82
N ASN A 98 8.68 8.62 -6.51
CA ASN A 98 7.27 8.21 -6.54
C ASN A 98 7.02 6.74 -6.23
N GLN A 99 8.05 5.97 -5.87
CA GLN A 99 7.88 4.56 -5.54
C GLN A 99 8.74 4.16 -4.35
N VAL A 100 8.31 3.12 -3.62
CA VAL A 100 9.11 2.50 -2.56
C VAL A 100 8.66 1.07 -2.30
N SER A 101 9.61 0.19 -1.97
CA SER A 101 9.37 -1.16 -1.47
C SER A 101 9.65 -1.19 0.04
N VAL A 102 8.67 -1.60 0.83
CA VAL A 102 8.78 -1.74 2.29
C VAL A 102 8.67 -3.22 2.65
N ILE A 103 9.69 -3.78 3.30
CA ILE A 103 9.76 -5.20 3.61
C ILE A 103 9.88 -5.40 5.13
N TYR A 104 9.07 -6.31 5.64
CA TYR A 104 9.15 -6.84 7.00
C TYR A 104 9.42 -8.33 6.95
N THR A 105 10.29 -8.85 7.80
CA THR A 105 10.68 -10.26 7.79
C THR A 105 10.69 -10.81 9.21
N SER A 106 9.92 -11.88 9.43
CA SER A 106 10.03 -12.76 10.59
C SER A 106 10.90 -13.96 10.21
N PRO A 107 12.19 -14.01 10.62
CA PRO A 107 13.14 -15.00 10.12
C PRO A 107 12.66 -16.44 10.32
N GLY A 108 12.73 -17.24 9.26
CA GLY A 108 12.29 -18.64 9.26
C GLY A 108 10.76 -18.85 9.32
N SER A 109 9.97 -17.77 9.35
CA SER A 109 8.50 -17.82 9.36
C SER A 109 7.92 -17.27 8.07
N PHE A 110 7.98 -15.96 7.85
CA PHE A 110 7.44 -15.33 6.65
C PHE A 110 8.08 -13.96 6.40
N SER A 111 7.96 -13.47 5.17
CA SER A 111 8.21 -12.07 4.82
C SER A 111 6.95 -11.43 4.26
N LEU A 112 6.73 -10.16 4.57
CA LEU A 112 5.66 -9.34 4.03
C LEU A 112 6.28 -8.10 3.37
N GLN A 113 6.01 -7.90 2.09
CA GLN A 113 6.44 -6.74 1.31
C GLN A 113 5.23 -5.95 0.84
N VAL A 114 5.32 -4.63 0.93
CA VAL A 114 4.39 -3.71 0.28
C VAL A 114 5.16 -2.79 -0.66
N ASP A 115 4.85 -2.87 -1.95
CA ASP A 115 5.35 -1.95 -2.96
C ASP A 115 4.33 -0.84 -3.19
N TYR A 116 4.73 0.40 -2.98
CA TYR A 116 3.92 1.58 -3.28
C TYR A 116 4.41 2.24 -4.56
N THR A 117 3.49 2.67 -5.41
CA THR A 117 3.79 3.56 -6.54
C THR A 117 2.73 4.64 -6.65
N LEU A 118 3.15 5.89 -6.50
CA LEU A 118 2.34 7.09 -6.69
C LEU A 118 2.41 7.55 -8.15
N ASN A 119 1.26 7.85 -8.72
CA ASN A 119 1.12 8.51 -10.01
C ASN A 119 0.21 9.72 -9.86
N GLY A 120 0.75 10.92 -10.05
CA GLY A 120 -0.08 12.13 -10.14
C GLY A 120 -0.66 12.24 -11.54
N GLY A 121 -1.94 12.57 -11.65
CA GLY A 121 -2.63 12.76 -12.93
C GLY A 121 -2.18 14.00 -13.72
N GLY A 122 -1.20 14.76 -13.20
CA GLY A 122 -0.77 16.06 -13.70
C GLY A 122 -1.21 17.17 -12.75
N VAL A 123 -0.39 18.23 -12.67
CA VAL A 123 -0.69 19.40 -11.83
C VAL A 123 -2.00 20.05 -12.28
N GLY A 124 -2.94 20.18 -11.35
CA GLY A 124 -4.27 20.75 -11.57
C GLY A 124 -5.27 19.78 -12.22
N SER A 125 -4.91 18.51 -12.37
CA SER A 125 -5.80 17.49 -12.97
C SER A 125 -6.95 17.10 -12.04
N GLY A 126 -6.80 17.32 -10.73
CA GLY A 126 -7.66 16.85 -9.67
C GLY A 126 -7.63 15.33 -9.49
N ASN A 127 -6.64 14.62 -10.03
CA ASN A 127 -6.60 13.16 -9.99
C ASN A 127 -5.23 12.63 -9.57
N ALA A 128 -5.21 11.58 -8.76
CA ALA A 128 -4.00 10.83 -8.45
C ALA A 128 -4.32 9.35 -8.20
N LEU A 129 -3.30 8.51 -8.36
CA LEU A 129 -3.42 7.07 -8.16
C LEU A 129 -2.25 6.54 -7.34
N ILE A 130 -2.53 5.65 -6.38
CA ILE A 130 -1.53 4.86 -5.67
C ILE A 130 -1.77 3.38 -5.99
N LYS A 131 -0.74 2.70 -6.50
CA LYS A 131 -0.73 1.24 -6.62
C LYS A 131 -0.04 0.63 -5.41
N GLU A 132 -0.62 -0.45 -4.92
CA GLU A 132 -0.02 -1.27 -3.88
C GLU A 132 0.03 -2.74 -4.33
N ASN A 133 1.24 -3.31 -4.30
CA ASN A 133 1.43 -4.74 -4.45
C ASN A 133 1.89 -5.29 -3.11
N ILE A 134 1.12 -6.22 -2.55
CA ILE A 134 1.46 -6.89 -1.30
C ILE A 134 1.90 -8.31 -1.62
N SER A 135 3.08 -8.69 -1.14
CA SER A 135 3.57 -10.06 -1.24
C SER A 135 3.82 -10.62 0.15
N ILE A 136 3.26 -11.79 0.42
CA ILE A 136 3.51 -12.58 1.62
C ILE A 136 4.17 -13.88 1.17
N LEU A 137 5.36 -14.17 1.68
CA LEU A 137 6.10 -15.40 1.38
C LEU A 137 6.28 -16.21 2.66
N ASN A 138 5.88 -17.48 2.65
CA ASN A 138 6.14 -18.40 3.73
C ASN A 138 7.58 -18.91 3.63
N LEU A 139 8.43 -18.52 4.58
CA LEU A 139 9.85 -18.87 4.63
C LEU A 139 10.10 -20.21 5.34
N GLY A 140 9.07 -20.77 5.97
CA GLY A 140 9.13 -22.06 6.64
C GLY A 140 8.86 -23.24 5.70
N THR A 141 8.86 -24.45 6.26
CA THR A 141 8.54 -25.69 5.54
C THR A 141 7.12 -26.19 5.80
N GLY A 142 6.46 -25.70 6.86
CA GLY A 142 5.07 -26.01 7.19
C GLY A 142 4.09 -25.01 6.56
N SER A 143 2.80 -25.33 6.59
CA SER A 143 1.73 -24.40 6.17
C SER A 143 1.62 -23.22 7.14
N LEU A 144 1.42 -22.03 6.60
CA LEU A 144 1.20 -20.78 7.32
C LEU A 144 -0.26 -20.35 7.14
N ASP A 145 -1.04 -20.46 8.22
CA ASP A 145 -2.38 -19.87 8.31
C ASP A 145 -2.25 -18.35 8.51
N PHE A 146 -2.49 -17.57 7.46
CA PHE A 146 -2.23 -16.14 7.40
C PHE A 146 -3.50 -15.36 7.10
N HIS A 147 -3.76 -14.35 7.93
CA HIS A 147 -4.85 -13.41 7.74
C HIS A 147 -4.26 -12.01 7.58
N LEU A 148 -4.48 -11.38 6.44
CA LEU A 148 -4.11 -9.99 6.17
C LEU A 148 -5.35 -9.11 6.24
N PHE A 149 -5.24 -7.97 6.90
CA PHE A 149 -6.28 -6.95 6.97
C PHE A 149 -5.73 -5.64 6.43
N GLN A 150 -6.53 -4.95 5.65
CA GLN A 150 -6.36 -3.54 5.35
C GLN A 150 -7.41 -2.75 6.11
N TYR A 151 -6.98 -1.67 6.77
CA TYR A 151 -7.84 -0.67 7.37
C TYR A 151 -7.60 0.67 6.69
N SER A 152 -8.66 1.38 6.35
CA SER A 152 -8.61 2.70 5.73
C SER A 152 -9.58 3.66 6.42
N ASN A 153 -9.09 4.84 6.71
CA ASN A 153 -9.82 6.01 7.18
C ASN A 153 -9.40 7.23 6.35
N PHE A 154 -10.24 7.59 5.38
CA PHE A 154 -10.09 8.81 4.60
C PHE A 154 -11.02 9.86 5.20
N ASP A 155 -10.53 11.10 5.28
CA ASP A 155 -11.27 12.25 5.80
C ASP A 155 -11.47 13.22 4.63
N LEU A 156 -12.38 12.92 3.69
CA LEU A 156 -12.50 13.72 2.47
C LEU A 156 -13.11 15.07 2.82
N LEU A 157 -12.38 16.17 2.63
CA LEU A 157 -12.79 17.51 3.08
C LEU A 157 -13.01 17.65 4.61
N GLY A 158 -12.52 16.70 5.40
CA GLY A 158 -12.74 16.62 6.85
C GLY A 158 -13.32 15.27 7.25
N PRO A 159 -13.43 14.99 8.56
CA PRO A 159 -13.85 13.68 9.06
C PRO A 159 -15.38 13.47 9.04
N ASP A 160 -16.17 14.50 8.75
CA ASP A 160 -17.63 14.43 8.81
C ASP A 160 -18.24 14.46 7.41
N HIS A 161 -19.30 13.67 7.20
CA HIS A 161 -20.11 13.59 5.97
C HIS A 161 -19.50 12.80 4.82
N ASP A 162 -18.58 11.89 5.14
CA ASP A 162 -18.14 10.88 4.21
C ASP A 162 -19.17 9.77 4.09
N SER A 163 -19.42 9.35 2.85
CA SER A 163 -20.23 8.18 2.55
C SER A 163 -19.36 7.08 1.98
N VAL A 164 -19.62 5.83 2.34
CA VAL A 164 -18.85 4.67 1.85
C VAL A 164 -19.76 3.56 1.32
N GLY A 165 -19.34 2.92 0.23
CA GLY A 165 -19.98 1.75 -0.36
C GLY A 165 -18.95 0.74 -0.84
N ILE A 166 -19.10 -0.51 -0.40
CA ILE A 166 -18.24 -1.64 -0.79
C ILE A 166 -18.97 -2.48 -1.82
N ALA A 167 -18.30 -2.85 -2.91
CA ALA A 167 -18.86 -3.67 -3.96
C ALA A 167 -18.22 -5.07 -4.01
N THR A 168 -18.96 -5.99 -4.61
CA THR A 168 -18.56 -7.38 -4.84
C THR A 168 -18.68 -7.71 -6.31
N THR A 169 -17.63 -8.24 -6.93
CA THR A 169 -17.76 -8.99 -8.18
C THR A 169 -17.49 -10.48 -7.92
N GLY A 170 -18.48 -11.33 -8.22
CA GLY A 170 -18.37 -12.76 -7.98
C GLY A 170 -18.43 -13.15 -6.50
N SER A 171 -17.44 -13.92 -6.05
CA SER A 171 -17.44 -14.56 -4.72
C SER A 171 -16.66 -13.81 -3.64
N GLY A 172 -16.13 -12.62 -3.94
CA GLY A 172 -15.35 -11.82 -2.99
C GLY A 172 -15.62 -10.33 -3.12
N TYR A 173 -14.92 -9.54 -2.30
CA TYR A 173 -14.97 -8.08 -2.31
C TYR A 173 -13.79 -7.53 -3.08
N ASP A 174 -14.05 -6.69 -4.05
CA ASP A 174 -13.03 -6.26 -5.01
C ASP A 174 -12.99 -4.75 -5.22
N SER A 175 -13.91 -3.99 -4.63
CA SER A 175 -13.89 -2.55 -4.75
C SER A 175 -14.60 -1.83 -3.62
N VAL A 176 -14.19 -0.59 -3.39
CA VAL A 176 -14.86 0.34 -2.49
C VAL A 176 -14.84 1.73 -3.10
N VAL A 177 -15.89 2.48 -2.86
CA VAL A 177 -15.97 3.90 -3.13
C VAL A 177 -16.30 4.62 -1.83
N GLN A 178 -15.55 5.67 -1.51
CA GLN A 178 -15.90 6.63 -0.48
C GLN A 178 -15.94 8.02 -1.12
N TRP A 179 -16.91 8.85 -0.72
CA TRP A 179 -17.12 10.14 -1.33
C TRP A 179 -17.70 11.17 -0.35
N GLN A 180 -17.37 12.43 -0.60
CA GLN A 180 -17.97 13.61 0.02
C GLN A 180 -18.12 14.71 -1.02
N GLY A 181 -19.37 15.02 -1.39
CA GLY A 181 -19.68 15.96 -2.45
C GLY A 181 -19.06 15.54 -3.80
N ALA A 182 -18.09 16.31 -4.29
CA ALA A 182 -17.38 16.03 -5.54
C ALA A 182 -16.01 15.37 -5.33
N PHE A 183 -15.62 15.11 -4.08
CA PHE A 183 -14.39 14.43 -3.71
C PHE A 183 -14.68 12.94 -3.57
N GLY A 184 -13.76 12.10 -4.03
CA GLY A 184 -13.93 10.66 -3.94
C GLY A 184 -12.62 9.91 -3.95
N ILE A 185 -12.63 8.78 -3.27
CA ILE A 185 -11.61 7.74 -3.36
C ILE A 185 -12.29 6.46 -3.83
N THR A 186 -11.68 5.82 -4.81
CA THR A 186 -12.03 4.46 -5.23
C THR A 186 -10.83 3.56 -5.00
N GLU A 187 -11.05 2.38 -4.45
CA GLU A 187 -10.07 1.30 -4.47
C GLU A 187 -10.60 0.12 -5.29
N GLY A 188 -9.74 -0.42 -6.15
CA GLY A 188 -9.97 -1.66 -6.88
C GLY A 188 -8.94 -2.72 -6.46
N ILE A 189 -9.41 -3.91 -6.13
CA ILE A 189 -8.57 -5.08 -5.89
C ILE A 189 -8.58 -5.89 -7.19
N ILE A 190 -7.42 -5.96 -7.84
CA ILE A 190 -7.25 -6.64 -9.13
C ILE A 190 -7.25 -8.15 -8.91
N SER A 191 -6.47 -8.63 -7.92
CA SER A 191 -6.41 -10.05 -7.57
C SER A 191 -5.58 -10.28 -6.30
N PRO A 192 -5.93 -11.29 -5.46
CA PRO A 192 -7.25 -11.90 -5.37
C PRO A 192 -8.24 -10.95 -4.68
N ALA A 193 -9.53 -11.09 -4.96
CA ALA A 193 -10.58 -10.40 -4.20
C ALA A 193 -10.48 -10.75 -2.70
N ALA A 194 -10.83 -9.82 -1.83
CA ALA A 194 -10.86 -10.04 -0.39
C ALA A 194 -11.97 -11.05 -0.02
N ASN A 195 -11.70 -11.87 0.99
CA ASN A 195 -12.64 -12.86 1.50
C ASN A 195 -13.76 -12.21 2.31
N ARG A 196 -13.42 -11.12 3.02
CA ARG A 196 -14.35 -10.35 3.86
C ARG A 196 -14.08 -8.87 3.71
N ALA A 197 -15.12 -8.07 3.99
CA ALA A 197 -15.02 -6.63 4.04
C ALA A 197 -15.88 -6.09 5.17
N GLU A 198 -15.63 -4.84 5.58
CA GLU A 198 -16.41 -4.17 6.60
C GLU A 198 -16.39 -2.67 6.34
N ALA A 199 -17.57 -2.06 6.29
CA ALA A 199 -17.77 -0.62 6.45
C ALA A 199 -18.24 -0.36 7.89
N ALA A 200 -17.63 0.62 8.55
CA ALA A 200 -17.96 0.97 9.92
C ALA A 200 -17.69 2.46 10.21
N LEU A 201 -18.13 2.94 11.36
CA LEU A 201 -17.72 4.27 11.85
C LEU A 201 -16.26 4.22 12.34
N ALA A 202 -15.59 5.36 12.39
CA ALA A 202 -14.19 5.43 12.76
C ALA A 202 -13.87 4.72 14.08
N PHE A 203 -12.64 4.18 14.12
CA PHE A 203 -12.04 3.42 15.22
C PHE A 203 -12.66 2.05 15.55
N SER A 204 -13.90 1.72 15.15
CA SER A 204 -14.54 0.48 15.60
C SER A 204 -13.86 -0.77 15.06
N THR A 205 -13.52 -0.79 13.77
CA THR A 205 -12.87 -1.95 13.14
C THR A 205 -11.43 -2.11 13.64
N GLU A 206 -10.66 -1.02 13.71
CA GLU A 206 -9.29 -1.04 14.23
C GLU A 206 -9.26 -1.53 15.71
N THR A 207 -10.20 -1.06 16.53
CA THR A 207 -10.32 -1.50 17.92
C THR A 207 -10.62 -2.99 17.98
N SER A 208 -11.56 -3.49 17.19
CA SER A 208 -11.89 -4.92 17.17
C SER A 208 -10.70 -5.78 16.75
N LEU A 209 -9.97 -5.39 15.69
CA LEU A 209 -8.77 -6.09 15.22
C LEU A 209 -7.69 -6.24 16.31
N THR A 210 -7.48 -5.19 17.10
CA THR A 210 -6.38 -5.11 18.07
C THR A 210 -6.75 -5.57 19.47
N THR A 211 -8.05 -5.74 19.77
CA THR A 211 -8.53 -6.10 21.13
C THR A 211 -9.32 -7.40 21.21
N ILE A 212 -9.83 -7.94 20.10
CA ILE A 212 -10.62 -9.17 20.08
C ILE A 212 -9.83 -10.29 19.39
N PRO A 213 -9.38 -11.33 20.13
CA PRO A 213 -8.68 -12.46 19.53
C PRO A 213 -9.53 -13.19 18.49
N GLY A 214 -8.96 -13.48 17.32
CA GLY A 214 -9.67 -14.18 16.25
C GLY A 214 -10.77 -13.36 15.57
N TYR A 215 -10.80 -12.03 15.74
CA TYR A 215 -11.77 -11.17 15.05
C TYR A 215 -11.66 -11.27 13.53
N ASP A 216 -12.75 -11.62 12.87
CA ASP A 216 -12.91 -11.51 11.44
C ASP A 216 -13.82 -10.34 11.11
N LEU A 217 -13.58 -9.69 9.96
CA LEU A 217 -14.48 -8.69 9.43
C LEU A 217 -15.88 -9.28 9.26
N ASN A 218 -16.88 -8.49 9.64
CA ASN A 218 -18.25 -8.99 9.83
C ASN A 218 -19.12 -8.98 8.57
N ASN A 219 -18.57 -8.61 7.40
CA ASN A 219 -19.32 -8.45 6.14
C ASN A 219 -20.43 -7.39 6.20
N ASN A 220 -20.30 -6.39 7.07
CA ASN A 220 -21.19 -5.24 7.04
C ASN A 220 -20.83 -4.35 5.85
N LEU A 221 -21.74 -4.27 4.88
CA LEU A 221 -21.60 -3.45 3.66
C LEU A 221 -22.61 -2.30 3.65
N SER A 222 -23.26 -2.05 4.79
CA SER A 222 -24.28 -1.02 4.89
C SER A 222 -23.68 0.32 4.48
N LEU A 223 -24.41 1.07 3.66
CA LEU A 223 -24.05 2.46 3.40
C LEU A 223 -24.07 3.20 4.73
N LEU A 224 -22.96 3.86 5.04
CA LEU A 224 -22.80 4.70 6.22
C LEU A 224 -22.52 6.13 5.77
N ASP A 225 -22.90 7.09 6.61
CA ASP A 225 -22.62 8.52 6.47
C ASP A 225 -22.03 9.03 7.80
N GLY A 226 -21.00 9.87 7.73
CA GLY A 226 -20.28 10.40 8.89
C GLY A 226 -18.77 10.20 8.77
N ASP A 227 -18.10 9.99 9.91
CA ASP A 227 -16.69 9.56 9.96
C ASP A 227 -16.63 8.05 9.71
N VAL A 228 -16.50 7.68 8.43
CA VAL A 228 -16.61 6.31 7.96
C VAL A 228 -15.27 5.70 7.61
N THR A 229 -15.17 4.40 7.85
CA THR A 229 -14.00 3.60 7.57
C THR A 229 -14.40 2.37 6.80
N TRP A 230 -13.44 1.81 6.10
CA TRP A 230 -13.62 0.54 5.41
C TRP A 230 -12.38 -0.34 5.57
N SER A 231 -12.61 -1.64 5.50
CA SER A 231 -11.57 -2.65 5.67
C SER A 231 -11.80 -3.84 4.76
N PHE A 232 -10.69 -4.47 4.36
CA PHE A 232 -10.67 -5.71 3.61
C PHE A 232 -9.85 -6.77 4.34
N GLN A 233 -10.23 -8.03 4.19
CA GLN A 233 -9.53 -9.16 4.79
C GLN A 233 -9.30 -10.27 3.78
N TRP A 234 -8.07 -10.80 3.79
CA TRP A 234 -7.66 -11.98 3.02
C TRP A 234 -7.23 -13.09 3.97
N ASP A 235 -7.86 -14.24 3.83
CA ASP A 235 -7.63 -15.47 4.59
C ASP A 235 -6.99 -16.50 3.67
N ASN A 236 -5.76 -16.92 3.97
CA ASN A 236 -5.05 -17.92 3.16
C ASN A 236 -4.22 -18.85 4.01
N VAL A 237 -4.16 -20.13 3.60
CA VAL A 237 -3.17 -21.09 4.09
C VAL A 237 -2.08 -21.21 3.04
N ILE A 238 -0.90 -20.69 3.34
CA ILE A 238 0.25 -20.61 2.42
C ILE A 238 1.19 -21.80 2.70
N ALA A 239 1.44 -22.67 1.73
CA ALA A 239 2.37 -23.79 1.92
C ALA A 239 3.81 -23.30 2.11
N GLY A 240 4.69 -24.17 2.66
CA GLY A 240 6.09 -23.81 2.88
C GLY A 240 6.81 -23.51 1.57
N GLY A 241 7.42 -22.33 1.46
CA GLY A 241 8.07 -21.83 0.26
C GLY A 241 7.15 -21.15 -0.77
N ASP A 242 5.83 -21.21 -0.57
CA ASP A 242 4.84 -20.54 -1.43
C ASP A 242 4.53 -19.12 -0.92
N GLY A 243 3.79 -18.35 -1.73
CA GLY A 243 3.38 -16.99 -1.37
C GLY A 243 1.98 -16.60 -1.83
N LEU A 244 1.47 -15.54 -1.21
CA LEU A 244 0.24 -14.82 -1.59
C LEU A 244 0.64 -13.46 -2.17
N PHE A 245 0.02 -13.10 -3.29
CA PHE A 245 0.25 -11.82 -3.95
C PHE A 245 -1.09 -11.10 -4.13
N ILE A 246 -1.18 -9.88 -3.60
CA ILE A 246 -2.37 -9.03 -3.70
C ILE A 246 -1.99 -7.78 -4.49
N PHE A 247 -2.76 -7.50 -5.53
CA PHE A 247 -2.59 -6.34 -6.40
C PHE A 247 -3.81 -5.45 -6.31
N LYS A 248 -3.61 -4.16 -6.02
CA LYS A 248 -4.70 -3.19 -5.92
C LYS A 248 -4.25 -1.80 -6.33
N ASP A 249 -5.23 -0.98 -6.68
CA ASP A 249 -5.05 0.44 -6.96
C ASP A 249 -6.07 1.28 -6.20
N LYS A 250 -5.63 2.48 -5.83
CA LYS A 250 -6.45 3.54 -5.23
C LYS A 250 -6.41 4.74 -6.14
N SER A 251 -7.56 5.24 -6.56
CA SER A 251 -7.69 6.47 -7.34
C SER A 251 -8.41 7.51 -6.50
N MET A 252 -7.78 8.66 -6.31
CA MET A 252 -8.38 9.83 -5.67
C MET A 252 -8.74 10.86 -6.74
N THR A 253 -9.97 11.36 -6.67
CA THR A 253 -10.45 12.47 -7.47
C THR A 253 -10.91 13.59 -6.55
N ILE A 254 -10.37 14.77 -6.77
CA ILE A 254 -10.79 16.01 -6.14
C ILE A 254 -11.40 16.92 -7.22
N ALA A 255 -12.39 17.72 -6.85
CA ALA A 255 -12.85 18.76 -7.75
C ALA A 255 -11.76 19.85 -7.83
N PRO A 256 -11.18 20.15 -9.00
CA PRO A 256 -10.24 21.25 -9.11
C PRO A 256 -10.97 22.54 -8.75
N VAL A 257 -10.60 23.15 -7.63
CA VAL A 257 -11.05 24.49 -7.28
C VAL A 257 -10.43 25.43 -8.32
N PRO A 258 -11.22 26.15 -9.14
CA PRO A 258 -10.64 27.15 -10.03
C PRO A 258 -9.90 28.16 -9.15
N GLU A 259 -8.58 28.28 -9.31
CA GLU A 259 -7.80 29.22 -8.51
C GLU A 259 -8.42 30.62 -8.63
N PRO A 260 -8.92 31.22 -7.52
CA PRO A 260 -9.56 32.53 -7.58
C PRO A 260 -8.65 33.61 -8.16
N SER A 261 -7.33 33.44 -8.02
CA SER A 261 -6.28 34.31 -8.55
C SER A 261 -6.19 34.32 -10.08
N SER A 262 -6.43 33.19 -10.75
CA SER A 262 -6.27 33.08 -12.20
C SER A 262 -7.40 33.81 -12.96
N ILE A 263 -8.63 33.73 -12.46
CA ILE A 263 -9.76 34.50 -13.00
C ILE A 263 -9.60 35.99 -12.68
N ALA A 264 -9.17 36.32 -11.46
CA ALA A 264 -8.93 37.71 -11.07
C ALA A 264 -7.81 38.36 -11.91
N LEU A 265 -6.69 37.68 -12.15
CA LEU A 265 -5.60 38.16 -12.99
C LEU A 265 -6.01 38.27 -14.46
N MET A 266 -6.81 37.35 -14.97
CA MET A 266 -7.33 37.42 -16.33
C MET A 266 -8.31 38.59 -16.49
N ALA A 267 -9.19 38.82 -15.51
CA ALA A 267 -10.08 39.97 -15.47
C ALA A 267 -9.29 41.30 -15.38
N LEU A 268 -8.24 41.35 -14.57
CA LEU A 268 -7.35 42.50 -14.46
C LEU A 268 -6.53 42.74 -15.73
N GLY A 269 -6.02 41.68 -16.37
CA GLY A 269 -5.30 41.75 -17.64
C GLY A 269 -6.19 42.27 -18.77
N LEU A 270 -7.42 41.77 -18.88
CA LEU A 270 -8.41 42.25 -19.85
C LEU A 270 -8.83 43.70 -19.57
N ALA A 271 -8.97 44.09 -18.31
CA ALA A 271 -9.24 45.48 -17.92
C ALA A 271 -8.08 46.43 -18.29
N ALA A 272 -6.82 46.00 -18.05
CA ALA A 272 -5.63 46.77 -18.41
C ALA A 272 -5.48 46.96 -19.94
N ILE A 273 -5.80 45.94 -20.74
CA ILE A 273 -5.82 46.02 -22.21
C ILE A 273 -6.91 47.00 -22.69
N ARG A 274 -8.09 46.99 -22.07
CA ARG A 274 -9.17 47.92 -22.40
C ARG A 274 -8.88 49.37 -22.02
N LEU A 275 -8.12 49.60 -20.95
CA LEU A 275 -7.70 50.93 -20.52
C LEU A 275 -6.55 51.49 -21.38
N THR A 276 -5.64 50.64 -21.86
CA THR A 276 -4.51 51.04 -22.71
C THR A 276 -4.91 51.25 -24.18
N SER A 277 -5.86 50.48 -24.71
CA SER A 277 -6.38 50.63 -26.08
C SER A 277 -7.17 51.93 -26.33
N ARG A 278 -7.65 52.60 -25.28
CA ARG A 278 -8.34 53.91 -25.38
C ARG A 278 -7.40 55.10 -25.60
N ARG A 279 -6.07 54.89 -25.58
CA ARG A 279 -5.06 55.95 -25.77
C ARG A 279 -4.45 55.96 -27.18
N ARG A 280 -5.27 55.87 -28.24
CA ARG A 280 -4.80 56.21 -29.59
C ARG A 280 -5.11 57.70 -29.87
N PRO A 281 -4.09 58.56 -30.01
CA PRO A 281 -4.31 59.94 -30.45
C PRO A 281 -4.76 59.93 -31.92
N VAL A 282 -5.91 60.56 -32.18
CA VAL A 282 -6.34 60.92 -33.53
C VAL A 282 -5.35 61.95 -34.06
N LYS A 283 -4.71 61.66 -35.21
CA LYS A 283 -3.97 62.66 -35.99
C LYS A 283 -4.93 63.37 -36.93
#